data_AF-A0A538N8F7-F1
#
_entry.id   AF-A0A538N8F7-F1
#
_cell.length_a   1.000
_cell.length_b   1.000
_cell.length_c   1.000
_cell.angle_alpha   90.00
_cell.angle_beta   90.00
_cell.angle_gamma   90.00
#
_symmetry.space_group_name_H-M   'P 1'
#
loop_
_entity.id
_entity.type
_entity.pdbx_description
1 polymer ?
#
loop_
_entity_poly.entity_id
_entity_poly.type
_entity_poly.pdbx_seq_one_letter_code
_entity_poly.pdbx_strand_id
1 'polypeptide(L)'
;MAVAITGSTGTVYRVAQPARVAQTVAPAPVPDTASSDLAPDPQFTAAYPMRQQLQLRPRGACTLAVDLDEPRVNVDTTVADLSLDSCAGHPALTFAAGTAVSVTRNPGATAGECAESIRTGALGGRVRIPVQPRTALCVATSGPAALADGLTPKIALVDVAAVAADGTVVLVVSAWNQPG
;
A
#
# COMPACT_ATOMS: atom_id res chain seq x y z
N MET A 1 45.09 25.39 -14.91
CA MET A 1 45.08 26.07 -16.22
C MET A 1 44.56 27.49 -16.02
N ALA A 2 45.42 28.48 -16.20
CA ALA A 2 45.05 29.89 -16.13
C ALA A 2 44.70 30.37 -17.55
N VAL A 3 43.53 30.99 -17.73
CA VAL A 3 43.17 31.64 -18.99
C VAL A 3 43.67 33.07 -18.91
N ALA A 4 44.64 33.41 -19.78
CA ALA A 4 45.08 34.77 -20.01
C ALA A 4 44.20 35.38 -21.12
N ILE A 5 43.61 36.55 -20.87
CA ILE A 5 42.97 37.36 -21.91
C ILE A 5 43.72 38.69 -21.97
N THR A 6 44.44 38.90 -23.06
CA THR A 6 45.15 40.13 -23.41
C THR A 6 44.16 41.16 -23.95
N GLY A 7 44.07 42.32 -23.29
CA GLY A 7 43.11 43.38 -23.63
C GLY A 7 43.59 44.33 -24.74
N SER A 8 42.68 45.18 -25.21
CA SER A 8 43.01 46.40 -25.96
C SER A 8 42.34 47.62 -25.32
N THR A 9 42.60 47.82 -24.03
CA THR A 9 42.63 49.12 -23.34
C THR A 9 43.20 48.84 -21.95
N GLY A 10 44.30 49.52 -21.61
CA GLY A 10 45.16 49.17 -20.48
C GLY A 10 44.60 49.56 -19.11
N THR A 11 43.67 48.77 -18.59
CA THR A 11 43.29 48.80 -17.17
C THR A 11 43.27 47.39 -16.60
N VAL A 12 44.23 47.07 -15.73
CA VAL A 12 44.22 45.84 -14.94
C VAL A 12 43.24 46.02 -13.78
N TYR A 13 42.00 45.55 -13.94
CA TYR A 13 41.08 45.44 -12.82
C TYR A 13 41.44 44.19 -12.00
N ARG A 14 42.02 44.37 -10.81
CA ARG A 14 42.06 43.31 -9.79
C ARG A 14 40.63 43.11 -9.27
N VAL A 15 39.93 42.12 -9.82
CA VAL A 15 38.70 41.63 -9.20
C VAL A 15 39.12 40.89 -7.93
N ALA A 16 38.82 41.48 -6.77
CA ALA A 16 38.94 40.79 -5.50
C ALA A 16 38.04 39.54 -5.55
N GLN A 17 38.63 38.36 -5.39
CA GLN A 17 37.86 37.14 -5.20
C GLN A 17 37.00 37.32 -3.94
N PRO A 18 35.68 37.08 -3.98
CA PRO A 18 34.92 37.01 -2.75
C PRO A 18 35.49 35.88 -1.89
N ALA A 19 35.81 36.19 -0.64
CA ALA A 19 36.25 35.20 0.34
C ALA A 19 35.23 34.04 0.35
N ARG A 20 35.70 32.82 0.10
CA ARG A 20 34.89 31.61 0.22
C ARG A 20 34.54 31.46 1.71
N VAL A 21 33.36 31.93 2.11
CA VAL A 21 32.79 31.57 3.40
C VAL A 21 32.64 30.06 3.38
N ALA A 22 33.39 29.35 4.23
CA ALA A 22 33.19 27.94 4.46
C ALA A 22 31.80 27.78 5.09
N GLN A 23 30.79 27.51 4.26
CA GLN A 23 29.48 27.11 4.73
C GLN A 23 29.62 25.69 5.26
N THR A 24 29.70 25.56 6.58
CA THR A 24 29.44 24.28 7.25
C THR A 24 28.00 23.90 6.92
N VAL A 25 27.82 23.02 5.92
CA VAL A 25 26.52 22.43 5.62
C VAL A 25 26.15 21.59 6.84
N ALA A 26 25.18 22.07 7.62
CA ALA A 26 24.55 21.26 8.64
C ALA A 26 24.03 19.98 7.97
N PRO A 27 24.23 18.78 8.57
CA PRO A 27 23.72 17.56 7.98
C PRO A 27 22.21 17.70 7.76
N ALA A 28 21.77 17.39 6.54
CA ALA A 28 20.36 17.30 6.23
C ALA A 28 19.70 16.31 7.21
N PRO A 29 18.49 16.58 7.73
CA PRO A 29 17.80 15.63 8.57
C PRO A 29 17.67 14.31 7.79
N VAL A 30 18.26 13.26 8.33
CA VAL A 30 18.08 11.90 7.83
C VAL A 30 16.57 11.62 7.93
N PRO A 31 15.91 11.14 6.86
CA PRO A 31 14.55 10.65 7.00
C PRO A 31 14.61 9.53 8.04
N ASP A 32 13.97 9.78 9.18
CA ASP A 32 13.82 8.77 10.21
C ASP A 32 12.98 7.66 9.59
N THR A 33 13.62 6.56 9.17
CA THR A 33 12.93 5.28 8.92
C THR A 33 12.53 4.68 10.25
N ALA A 34 11.78 5.44 11.05
CA ALA A 34 10.84 4.85 11.97
C ALA A 34 9.76 4.25 11.08
N SER A 35 9.77 2.91 10.98
CA SER A 35 8.56 2.16 10.70
C SER A 35 7.44 2.87 11.48
N SER A 36 6.45 3.42 10.80
CA SER A 36 5.20 3.75 11.47
C SER A 36 4.61 2.42 11.91
N ASP A 37 5.10 1.97 13.05
CA ASP A 37 4.46 1.01 13.90
C ASP A 37 3.09 1.62 14.19
N LEU A 38 2.12 1.27 13.37
CA LEU A 38 0.89 0.62 13.79
C LEU A 38 0.59 0.83 15.28
N ALA A 39 0.46 2.06 15.73
CA ALA A 39 -0.08 2.32 17.05
C ALA A 39 -1.51 1.79 16.97
N PRO A 40 -1.87 0.78 17.79
CA PRO A 40 -3.23 0.28 17.77
C PRO A 40 -4.13 1.46 18.17
N ASP A 41 -5.08 1.78 17.30
CA ASP A 41 -6.30 2.44 17.77
C ASP A 41 -6.85 1.54 18.88
N PRO A 42 -7.09 2.04 20.11
CA PRO A 42 -7.48 1.20 21.25
C PRO A 42 -8.74 0.36 21.00
N GLN A 43 -9.51 0.67 19.95
CA GLN A 43 -10.65 -0.14 19.52
C GLN A 43 -10.28 -1.30 18.59
N PHE A 44 -9.12 -1.25 17.93
CA PHE A 44 -8.65 -2.24 16.96
C PHE A 44 -7.39 -2.95 17.46
N THR A 45 -7.42 -4.29 17.51
CA THR A 45 -6.25 -5.09 17.87
C THR A 45 -5.63 -5.72 16.63
N ALA A 46 -4.30 -5.75 16.53
CA ALA A 46 -3.63 -6.39 15.41
C ALA A 46 -4.05 -7.87 15.30
N ALA A 47 -4.51 -8.29 14.13
CA ALA A 47 -4.91 -9.66 13.86
C ALA A 47 -3.74 -10.48 13.31
N TYR A 48 -2.86 -9.84 12.54
CA TYR A 48 -1.62 -10.46 12.06
C TYR A 48 -0.44 -10.00 12.93
N PRO A 49 0.48 -10.90 13.32
CA PRO A 49 1.64 -10.52 14.13
C PRO A 49 2.61 -9.61 13.37
N MET A 50 2.64 -9.72 12.05
CA MET A 50 3.43 -8.88 11.13
C MET A 50 2.66 -8.71 9.82
N ARG A 51 3.03 -7.71 9.01
CA ARG A 51 2.49 -7.57 7.64
C ARG A 51 2.73 -8.85 6.85
N GLN A 52 1.71 -9.35 6.19
CA GLN A 52 1.76 -10.60 5.42
C GLN A 52 1.97 -10.29 3.94
N GLN A 53 2.83 -11.08 3.29
CA GLN A 53 3.03 -10.99 1.85
C GLN A 53 2.32 -12.16 1.17
N LEU A 54 1.24 -11.87 0.43
CA LEU A 54 0.48 -12.86 -0.31
C LEU A 54 0.89 -12.84 -1.78
N GLN A 55 1.27 -14.00 -2.31
CA GLN A 55 1.67 -14.13 -3.71
C GLN A 55 0.59 -14.87 -4.50
N LEU A 56 -0.13 -14.12 -5.33
CA LEU A 56 -1.22 -14.62 -6.15
C LEU A 56 -0.66 -15.01 -7.50
N ARG A 57 -0.58 -16.32 -7.75
CA ARG A 57 0.03 -16.91 -8.95
C ARG A 57 -1.05 -17.67 -9.75
N PRO A 58 -1.82 -16.99 -10.62
CA PRO A 58 -2.96 -17.60 -11.28
C PRO A 58 -2.58 -18.83 -12.14
N ARG A 59 -1.38 -18.89 -12.74
CA ARG A 59 -0.88 -20.07 -13.49
C ARG A 59 -1.91 -20.68 -14.48
N GLY A 60 -2.69 -19.85 -15.15
CA GLY A 60 -3.74 -20.26 -16.09
C GLY A 60 -5.14 -20.38 -15.48
N ALA A 61 -5.29 -20.30 -14.15
CA ALA A 61 -6.59 -20.08 -13.53
C ALA A 61 -7.08 -18.66 -13.82
N CYS A 62 -8.39 -18.52 -14.04
CA CYS A 62 -9.04 -17.24 -14.26
C CYS A 62 -9.39 -16.51 -12.97
N THR A 63 -9.44 -17.23 -11.85
CA THR A 63 -9.79 -16.66 -10.56
C THR A 63 -8.91 -17.28 -9.49
N LEU A 64 -8.38 -16.44 -8.59
CA LEU A 64 -7.67 -16.89 -7.40
C LEU A 64 -8.27 -16.18 -6.18
N ALA A 65 -8.93 -16.96 -5.32
CA ALA A 65 -9.60 -16.47 -4.14
C ALA A 65 -8.63 -16.29 -2.95
N VAL A 66 -8.87 -15.27 -2.13
CA VAL A 66 -8.06 -14.92 -0.97
C VAL A 66 -8.96 -14.65 0.23
N ASP A 67 -8.60 -15.29 1.34
CA ASP A 67 -9.16 -15.08 2.66
C ASP A 67 -8.28 -14.04 3.37
N LEU A 68 -8.89 -12.97 3.88
CA LEU A 68 -8.21 -11.94 4.67
C LEU A 68 -8.46 -12.14 6.17
N ASP A 69 -9.41 -12.96 6.58
CA ASP A 69 -9.59 -13.31 7.97
C ASP A 69 -8.45 -14.26 8.44
N GLU A 70 -8.07 -15.20 7.59
CA GLU A 70 -6.81 -15.93 7.66
C GLU A 70 -6.01 -15.69 6.37
N PRO A 71 -4.77 -15.16 6.43
CA PRO A 71 -4.02 -14.67 5.25
C PRO A 71 -3.60 -15.81 4.30
N ARG A 72 -4.56 -16.37 3.56
CA ARG A 72 -4.44 -17.57 2.74
C ARG A 72 -4.88 -17.26 1.32
N VAL A 73 -4.12 -17.81 0.37
CA VAL A 73 -4.41 -17.71 -1.06
C VAL A 73 -4.89 -19.05 -1.59
N ASN A 74 -5.66 -19.03 -2.68
CA ASN A 74 -6.23 -20.23 -3.30
C ASN A 74 -7.15 -21.01 -2.35
N VAL A 75 -7.97 -20.27 -1.61
CA VAL A 75 -9.01 -20.81 -0.73
C VAL A 75 -10.30 -21.10 -1.51
N ASP A 76 -11.29 -21.72 -0.87
CA ASP A 76 -12.64 -21.78 -1.41
C ASP A 76 -13.27 -20.38 -1.49
N THR A 77 -14.08 -20.13 -2.52
CA THR A 77 -14.79 -18.86 -2.69
C THR A 77 -15.78 -18.55 -1.56
N THR A 78 -16.27 -19.54 -0.81
CA THR A 78 -17.21 -19.31 0.31
C THR A 78 -16.56 -18.65 1.53
N VAL A 79 -15.24 -18.76 1.67
CA VAL A 79 -14.46 -18.18 2.78
C VAL A 79 -13.57 -17.02 2.31
N ALA A 80 -13.70 -16.61 1.05
CA ALA A 80 -12.86 -15.58 0.46
C ALA A 80 -13.47 -14.19 0.65
N ASP A 81 -12.65 -13.20 0.96
CA ASP A 81 -13.06 -11.79 1.01
C ASP A 81 -12.80 -11.08 -0.32
N LEU A 82 -11.74 -11.49 -1.02
CA LEU A 82 -11.36 -10.95 -2.32
C LEU A 82 -10.95 -12.05 -3.29
N SER A 83 -10.97 -11.72 -4.58
CA SER A 83 -10.48 -12.58 -5.64
C SER A 83 -9.71 -11.79 -6.68
N LEU A 84 -8.65 -12.37 -7.20
CA LEU A 84 -7.99 -11.91 -8.42
C LEU A 84 -8.69 -12.55 -9.62
N ASP A 85 -9.32 -11.74 -10.47
CA ASP A 85 -9.80 -12.14 -11.79
C ASP A 85 -8.73 -11.78 -12.83
N SER A 86 -8.17 -12.78 -13.51
CA SER A 86 -6.98 -12.66 -14.38
C SER A 86 -7.25 -12.93 -15.87
N CYS A 87 -8.40 -13.50 -16.24
CA CYS A 87 -8.65 -13.92 -17.63
C CYS A 87 -9.29 -12.85 -18.52
N ALA A 88 -9.83 -11.77 -17.95
CA ALA A 88 -10.53 -10.73 -18.70
C ALA A 88 -9.61 -9.77 -19.49
N GLY A 89 -8.34 -10.13 -19.75
CA GLY A 89 -7.32 -9.29 -20.40
C GLY A 89 -6.80 -8.12 -19.55
N HIS A 90 -7.58 -7.66 -18.58
CA HIS A 90 -7.21 -6.68 -17.56
C HIS A 90 -7.46 -7.25 -16.17
N PRO A 91 -6.40 -7.71 -15.47
CA PRO A 91 -6.56 -8.28 -14.15
C PRO A 91 -7.19 -7.29 -13.18
N ALA A 92 -8.12 -7.78 -12.37
CA ALA A 92 -8.84 -6.97 -11.39
C ALA A 92 -9.02 -7.71 -10.07
N LEU A 93 -9.01 -6.96 -8.97
CA LEU A 93 -9.49 -7.43 -7.68
C LEU A 93 -11.00 -7.25 -7.62
N THR A 94 -11.68 -8.31 -7.19
CA THR A 94 -13.12 -8.33 -6.89
C THR A 94 -13.31 -8.75 -5.45
N PHE A 95 -14.49 -8.48 -4.90
CA PHE A 95 -14.77 -8.65 -3.47
C PHE A 95 -16.06 -9.43 -3.25
N ALA A 96 -16.05 -10.26 -2.22
CA ALA A 96 -17.21 -11.06 -1.84
C ALA A 96 -18.37 -10.16 -1.37
N ALA A 97 -19.59 -10.70 -1.48
CA ALA A 97 -20.76 -10.01 -0.96
C ALA A 97 -20.62 -9.78 0.55
N GLY A 98 -20.97 -8.58 1.02
CA GLY A 98 -20.81 -8.20 2.43
C GLY A 98 -19.43 -7.67 2.81
N THR A 99 -18.44 -7.72 1.90
CA THR A 99 -17.16 -7.03 2.07
C THR A 99 -17.31 -5.56 1.67
N ALA A 100 -16.92 -4.65 2.56
CA ALA A 100 -16.89 -3.21 2.25
C ALA A 100 -15.47 -2.78 1.89
N VAL A 101 -15.31 -1.93 0.87
CA VAL A 101 -14.00 -1.56 0.32
C VAL A 101 -13.94 -0.08 0.04
N SER A 102 -12.81 0.55 0.31
CA SER A 102 -12.48 1.89 -0.20
C SER A 102 -11.06 1.91 -0.76
N VAL A 103 -10.76 2.91 -1.60
CA VAL A 103 -9.39 3.18 -2.05
C VAL A 103 -8.75 4.18 -1.09
N THR A 104 -7.54 3.89 -0.65
CA THR A 104 -6.72 4.83 0.12
C THR A 104 -5.46 5.22 -0.65
N ARG A 105 -4.99 6.44 -0.42
CA ARG A 105 -3.69 6.91 -0.94
C ARG A 105 -2.53 6.63 0.01
N ASN A 106 -2.83 6.14 1.21
CA ASN A 106 -1.84 5.83 2.23
C ASN A 106 -1.63 4.31 2.33
N PRO A 107 -0.54 3.75 1.78
CA PRO A 107 -0.21 2.32 1.90
C PRO A 107 0.30 1.93 3.30
N GLY A 108 0.35 2.89 4.24
CA GLY A 108 0.59 2.69 5.66
C GLY A 108 -0.60 3.08 6.53
N ALA A 109 -1.83 3.12 5.98
CA ALA A 109 -3.02 3.47 6.74
C ALA A 109 -3.19 2.58 7.98
N THR A 110 -3.64 3.19 9.06
CA THR A 110 -4.02 2.52 10.30
C THR A 110 -5.42 1.90 10.20
N ALA A 111 -5.79 1.08 11.18
CA ALA A 111 -7.14 0.49 11.26
C ALA A 111 -8.24 1.56 11.26
N GLY A 112 -8.10 2.60 12.09
CA GLY A 112 -9.06 3.70 12.20
C GLY A 112 -9.15 4.53 10.92
N GLU A 113 -8.03 4.82 10.26
CA GLU A 113 -8.04 5.49 8.95
C GLU A 113 -8.72 4.64 7.88
N CYS A 114 -8.54 3.32 7.90
CA CYS A 114 -9.24 2.43 7.00
C CYS A 114 -10.74 2.35 7.31
N ALA A 115 -11.13 2.27 8.58
CA ALA A 115 -12.52 2.31 9.00
C ALA A 115 -13.21 3.60 8.51
N GLU A 116 -12.55 4.74 8.70
CA GLU A 116 -13.06 6.05 8.28
C GLU A 116 -13.13 6.19 6.76
N SER A 117 -12.12 5.69 6.05
CA SER A 117 -12.10 5.68 4.58
C SER A 117 -13.26 4.85 4.02
N ILE A 118 -13.56 3.68 4.60
CA ILE A 118 -14.70 2.86 4.22
C ILE A 118 -16.00 3.60 4.56
N ARG A 119 -16.13 4.16 5.76
CA ARG A 119 -17.33 4.87 6.20
C ARG A 119 -17.70 6.06 5.31
N THR A 120 -16.71 6.79 4.81
CA THR A 120 -16.91 8.03 4.03
C THR A 120 -16.80 7.86 2.52
N GLY A 121 -16.19 6.77 2.07
CA GLY A 121 -15.81 6.56 0.67
C GLY A 121 -15.89 5.11 0.20
N ALA A 122 -16.80 4.31 0.76
CA ALA A 122 -17.04 2.95 0.30
C ALA A 122 -17.37 2.91 -1.21
N LEU A 123 -16.74 1.96 -1.90
CA LEU A 123 -17.04 1.61 -3.27
C LEU A 123 -18.36 0.83 -3.32
N GLY A 124 -19.09 0.98 -4.43
CA GLY A 124 -20.32 0.23 -4.68
C GLY A 124 -20.08 -1.27 -4.77
N GLY A 125 -21.13 -2.06 -4.52
CA GLY A 125 -21.07 -3.52 -4.63
C GLY A 125 -20.66 -3.99 -6.03
N ARG A 126 -19.95 -5.12 -6.11
CA ARG A 126 -19.43 -5.72 -7.36
C ARG A 126 -18.42 -4.84 -8.11
N VAL A 127 -17.76 -3.91 -7.41
CA VAL A 127 -16.64 -3.14 -7.97
C VAL A 127 -15.53 -4.09 -8.44
N ARG A 128 -14.93 -3.75 -9.59
CA ARG A 128 -13.71 -4.38 -10.10
C ARG A 128 -12.61 -3.35 -10.04
N ILE A 129 -11.59 -3.60 -9.22
CA ILE A 129 -10.47 -2.69 -9.03
C ILE A 129 -9.31 -3.17 -9.91
N PRO A 130 -8.87 -2.40 -10.92
CA PRO A 130 -7.73 -2.80 -11.74
C PRO A 130 -6.49 -3.09 -10.88
N VAL A 131 -5.81 -4.19 -11.16
CA VAL A 131 -4.56 -4.52 -10.47
C VAL A 131 -3.46 -3.61 -11.00
N GLN A 132 -3.05 -2.64 -10.18
CA GLN A 132 -1.97 -1.70 -10.50
C GLN A 132 -1.06 -1.53 -9.29
N PRO A 133 0.28 -1.47 -9.47
CA PRO A 133 1.20 -1.22 -8.38
C PRO A 133 0.84 0.05 -7.59
N ARG A 134 1.05 0.02 -6.27
CA ARG A 134 0.73 1.12 -5.34
C ARG A 134 -0.76 1.42 -5.22
N THR A 135 -1.62 0.48 -5.63
CA THR A 135 -3.04 0.52 -5.28
C THR A 135 -3.19 0.03 -3.85
N ALA A 136 -3.57 0.91 -2.94
CA ALA A 136 -3.86 0.57 -1.56
C ALA A 136 -5.37 0.62 -1.29
N LEU A 137 -5.88 -0.42 -0.64
CA LEU A 137 -7.30 -0.64 -0.39
C LEU A 137 -7.53 -0.88 1.09
N CYS A 138 -8.55 -0.22 1.62
CA CYS A 138 -9.08 -0.56 2.94
C CYS A 138 -10.27 -1.50 2.73
N VAL A 139 -10.25 -2.63 3.40
CA VAL A 139 -11.23 -3.71 3.26
C VAL A 139 -11.78 -4.05 4.63
N ALA A 140 -13.10 -4.06 4.80
CA ALA A 140 -13.76 -4.68 5.95
C ALA A 140 -14.32 -6.02 5.51
N THR A 141 -13.81 -7.12 6.09
CA THR A 141 -14.21 -8.50 5.76
C THR A 141 -15.64 -8.75 6.19
N SER A 142 -16.27 -9.76 5.56
CA SER A 142 -17.70 -9.94 5.76
C SER A 142 -18.00 -10.51 7.16
N GLY A 143 -18.81 -9.77 7.92
CA GLY A 143 -19.28 -10.18 9.24
C GLY A 143 -19.91 -11.58 9.27
N PRO A 144 -20.89 -11.90 8.39
CA PRO A 144 -21.57 -13.18 8.41
C PRO A 144 -20.71 -14.40 8.05
N ALA A 145 -19.73 -14.29 7.15
CA ALA A 145 -18.83 -15.42 6.83
C ALA A 145 -17.83 -15.66 7.96
N ALA A 146 -17.20 -14.60 8.46
CA ALA A 146 -16.32 -14.69 9.63
C ALA A 146 -17.06 -15.29 10.83
N LEU A 147 -18.29 -14.83 11.12
CA LEU A 147 -19.09 -15.34 12.24
C LEU A 147 -19.54 -16.80 12.05
N ALA A 148 -19.83 -17.23 10.81
CA ALA A 148 -20.16 -18.63 10.53
C ALA A 148 -18.98 -19.57 10.82
N ASP A 149 -17.75 -19.07 10.64
CA ASP A 149 -16.51 -19.79 10.90
C ASP A 149 -15.95 -19.53 12.32
N GLY A 150 -16.67 -18.79 13.17
CA GLY A 150 -16.24 -18.45 14.54
C GLY A 150 -15.08 -17.44 14.60
N LEU A 151 -14.85 -16.71 13.51
CA LEU A 151 -13.82 -15.68 13.37
C LEU A 151 -14.37 -14.28 13.69
N THR A 152 -13.49 -13.42 14.18
CA THR A 152 -13.78 -11.98 14.31
C THR A 152 -13.52 -11.28 12.97
N PRO A 153 -14.52 -10.55 12.42
CA PRO A 153 -14.34 -9.78 11.20
C PRO A 153 -13.19 -8.80 11.35
N LYS A 154 -12.54 -8.50 10.22
CA LYS A 154 -11.32 -7.71 10.19
C LYS A 154 -11.50 -6.45 9.37
N ILE A 155 -10.75 -5.43 9.75
CA ILE A 155 -10.34 -4.39 8.83
C ILE A 155 -8.95 -4.76 8.32
N ALA A 156 -8.73 -4.66 7.02
CA ALA A 156 -7.47 -4.96 6.37
C ALA A 156 -7.05 -3.80 5.46
N LEU A 157 -5.75 -3.50 5.49
CA LEU A 157 -5.09 -2.67 4.49
C LEU A 157 -4.38 -3.61 3.51
N VAL A 158 -4.80 -3.58 2.26
CA VAL A 158 -4.23 -4.37 1.15
C VAL A 158 -3.50 -3.43 0.21
N ASP A 159 -2.18 -3.57 0.09
CA ASP A 159 -1.36 -2.87 -0.89
C ASP A 159 -0.93 -3.81 -2.02
N VAL A 160 -1.19 -3.41 -3.27
CA VAL A 160 -0.65 -4.08 -4.46
C VAL A 160 0.80 -3.65 -4.62
N ALA A 161 1.69 -4.36 -3.95
CA ALA A 161 3.12 -4.03 -3.90
C ALA A 161 3.81 -4.22 -5.26
N ALA A 162 3.46 -5.29 -5.99
CA ALA A 162 4.04 -5.57 -7.30
C ALA A 162 3.12 -6.40 -8.20
N VAL A 163 3.32 -6.24 -9.51
CA VAL A 163 2.72 -7.07 -10.56
C VAL A 163 3.86 -7.52 -11.48
N ALA A 164 4.13 -8.82 -11.51
CA ALA A 164 5.19 -9.38 -12.33
C ALA A 164 4.71 -9.61 -13.77
N ALA A 165 5.66 -9.75 -14.70
CA ALA A 165 5.38 -9.95 -16.13
C ALA A 165 4.61 -11.26 -16.42
N ASP A 166 4.72 -12.26 -15.54
CA ASP A 166 3.99 -13.53 -15.64
C ASP A 166 2.56 -13.45 -15.07
N GLY A 167 2.12 -12.26 -14.65
CA GLY A 167 0.82 -12.04 -14.04
C GLY A 167 0.77 -12.34 -12.54
N THR A 168 1.89 -12.69 -11.90
CA THR A 168 1.94 -12.83 -10.44
C THR A 168 1.69 -11.48 -9.77
N VAL A 169 0.73 -11.43 -8.85
CA VAL A 169 0.40 -10.25 -8.06
C VAL A 169 0.90 -10.45 -6.65
N VAL A 170 1.65 -9.48 -6.12
CA VAL A 170 2.11 -9.47 -4.73
C VAL A 170 1.27 -8.48 -3.95
N LEU A 171 0.54 -8.98 -2.95
CA LEU A 171 -0.17 -8.16 -1.98
C LEU A 171 0.62 -8.10 -0.68
N VAL A 172 0.68 -6.92 -0.07
CA VAL A 172 1.13 -6.73 1.30
C VAL A 172 -0.09 -6.36 2.14
N VAL A 173 -0.35 -7.14 3.19
CA VAL A 173 -1.58 -7.04 3.98
C VAL A 173 -1.26 -6.79 5.44
N SER A 174 -1.91 -5.78 6.01
CA SER A 174 -2.04 -5.59 7.46
C SER A 174 -3.50 -5.79 7.83
N ALA A 175 -3.79 -6.41 8.98
CA ALA A 175 -5.16 -6.64 9.41
C ALA A 175 -5.31 -6.46 10.92
N TRP A 176 -6.50 -6.01 11.32
CA TRP A 176 -6.89 -5.78 12.70
C TRP A 176 -8.28 -6.34 12.93
N ASN A 177 -8.51 -6.89 14.12
CA ASN A 177 -9.85 -7.34 14.52
C ASN A 177 -10.74 -6.11 14.68
N GLN A 178 -11.93 -6.15 14.08
CA GLN A 178 -12.95 -5.13 14.29
C GLN A 178 -13.49 -5.24 15.72
N PRO A 179 -13.70 -4.11 16.42
CA PRO A 179 -14.40 -4.12 17.70
C PRO A 179 -15.83 -4.66 17.53
N GLY A 180 -16.27 -5.45 18.51
CA GLY A 180 -17.62 -6.01 18.60
C GLY A 180 -18.64 -5.05 19.21
#